data_AF-A0A936LML8-F1
#
_entry.id   AF-A0A936LML8-F1
#
_cell.length_a   1.000
_cell.length_b   1.000
_cell.length_c   1.000
_cell.angle_alpha   90.00
_cell.angle_beta   90.00
_cell.angle_gamma   90.00
#
_symmetry.space_group_name_H-M   'P 1'
#
loop_
_entity.id
_entity.type
_entity.pdbx_description
1 polymer ?
#
loop_
_entity_poly.entity_id
_entity_poly.type
_entity_poly.pdbx_seq_one_letter_code
_entity_poly.pdbx_strand_id
1 'polypeptide(L)'
;MSTTHWDDLSRRIAELCLRLPASAGPGVLAKELGALAPDLAFREVLARGGWYRLGGVVDGSGHHIADDLEHWAETELAARDDDMAALCDDFAGRELRATRLNGRTRYLVAATGNGATDFVQIEIEELQEVACHPLFDADAPPPGSKTWWIRATATAPAPATSSRWARPFSRCGG
;
A
#
# COMPACT_ATOMS: atom_id res chain seq x y z
N MET A 1 31.59 1.18 -10.50
CA MET A 1 30.98 1.29 -9.15
C MET A 1 30.68 -0.11 -8.66
N SER A 2 31.12 -0.50 -7.46
CA SER A 2 30.95 -1.87 -6.92
C SER A 2 29.48 -2.14 -6.58
N THR A 3 29.02 -3.40 -6.66
CA THR A 3 27.69 -3.85 -6.26
C THR A 3 27.30 -3.42 -4.84
N THR A 4 28.28 -3.40 -3.94
CA THR A 4 28.13 -2.98 -2.54
C THR A 4 27.59 -1.54 -2.38
N HIS A 5 27.93 -0.63 -3.29
CA HIS A 5 27.44 0.76 -3.24
C HIS A 5 25.94 0.84 -3.57
N TRP A 6 25.46 0.03 -4.51
CA TRP A 6 24.05 0.02 -4.90
C TRP A 6 23.17 -0.64 -3.83
N ASP A 7 23.67 -1.67 -3.17
CA ASP A 7 22.99 -2.30 -2.04
C ASP A 7 22.84 -1.31 -0.86
N ASP A 8 23.88 -0.53 -0.56
CA ASP A 8 23.82 0.51 0.47
C ASP A 8 22.81 1.62 0.11
N LEU A 9 22.83 2.08 -1.14
CA LEU A 9 21.87 3.06 -1.63
C LEU A 9 20.42 2.54 -1.51
N SER A 10 20.17 1.31 -1.94
CA SER A 10 18.85 0.66 -1.85
C SER A 10 18.36 0.57 -0.40
N ARG A 11 19.23 0.16 0.53
CA ARG A 11 18.93 0.12 1.97
C ARG A 11 18.57 1.50 2.50
N ARG A 12 19.37 2.53 2.19
CA ARG A 12 19.13 3.91 2.65
C ARG A 12 17.83 4.49 2.08
N ILE A 13 17.48 4.18 0.83
CA ILE A 13 16.19 4.56 0.23
C ILE A 13 15.03 3.84 0.94
N ALA A 14 15.16 2.55 1.25
CA ALA A 14 14.15 1.82 2.01
C ALA A 14 13.92 2.45 3.40
N GLU A 15 15.00 2.83 4.10
CA GLU A 15 14.94 3.54 5.38
C GLU A 15 14.30 4.94 5.27
N LEU A 16 14.50 5.64 4.14
CA LEU A 16 13.81 6.90 3.85
C LEU A 16 12.30 6.68 3.68
N CYS A 17 11.91 5.70 2.86
CA CYS A 17 10.51 5.34 2.62
C CYS A 17 9.76 4.98 3.92
N LEU A 18 10.43 4.32 4.87
CA LEU A 18 9.84 3.98 6.17
C LEU A 18 9.60 5.19 7.08
N ARG A 19 10.43 6.23 6.99
CA ARG A 19 10.36 7.42 7.86
C ARG A 19 9.52 8.54 7.27
N LEU A 20 9.50 8.67 5.95
CA LEU A 20 8.76 9.72 5.29
C LEU A 20 7.27 9.35 5.25
N PRO A 21 6.36 10.15 5.83
CA PRO A 21 4.94 9.86 5.67
C PRO A 21 4.54 10.06 4.20
N ALA A 22 3.71 9.17 3.65
CA ALA A 22 3.25 9.32 2.26
C ALA A 22 2.46 10.63 2.03
N SER A 23 1.85 11.16 3.09
CA SER A 23 1.18 12.46 3.10
C SER A 23 2.12 13.64 2.85
N ALA A 24 3.44 13.49 3.03
CA ALA A 24 4.41 14.51 2.63
C ALA A 24 4.44 14.72 1.10
N GLY A 25 3.96 13.73 0.34
CA GLY A 25 3.83 13.80 -1.10
C GLY A 25 5.15 13.61 -1.86
N PRO A 26 5.06 13.49 -3.21
CA PRO A 26 6.20 13.13 -4.05
C PRO A 26 7.28 14.20 -4.14
N GLY A 27 6.94 15.48 -3.99
CA GLY A 27 7.92 16.57 -4.03
C GLY A 27 8.91 16.49 -2.86
N VAL A 28 8.43 16.11 -1.68
CA VAL A 28 9.30 15.91 -0.50
C VAL A 28 10.16 14.68 -0.68
N LEU A 29 9.60 13.57 -1.18
CA LEU A 29 10.37 12.36 -1.50
C LEU A 29 11.51 12.66 -2.49
N ALA A 30 11.24 13.38 -3.57
CA ALA A 30 12.27 13.75 -4.55
C ALA A 30 13.39 14.61 -3.93
N LYS A 31 13.03 15.56 -3.06
CA LYS A 31 13.99 16.39 -2.33
C LYS A 31 14.87 15.54 -1.40
N GLU A 32 14.28 14.65 -0.61
CA GLU A 32 15.02 13.80 0.32
C GLU A 32 15.92 12.79 -0.42
N LEU A 33 15.49 12.27 -1.57
CA LEU A 33 16.33 11.43 -2.43
C LEU A 33 17.54 12.21 -2.96
N GLY A 34 17.36 13.46 -3.39
CA GLY A 34 18.46 14.32 -3.81
C GLY A 34 19.46 14.63 -2.68
N ALA A 35 18.99 14.79 -1.44
CA ALA A 35 19.88 14.94 -0.29
C ALA A 35 20.61 13.64 0.07
N LEU A 36 19.97 12.49 -0.13
CA LEU A 36 20.50 11.16 0.19
C LEU A 36 21.63 10.75 -0.77
N ALA A 37 21.51 11.09 -2.04
CA ALA A 37 22.49 10.79 -3.09
C ALA A 37 22.67 12.01 -4.02
N PRO A 38 23.43 13.03 -3.59
CA PRO A 38 23.56 14.29 -4.34
C PRO A 38 24.24 14.13 -5.70
N ASP A 39 25.07 13.11 -5.87
CA ASP A 39 25.73 12.79 -7.14
C ASP A 39 24.77 12.14 -8.16
N LEU A 40 23.55 11.78 -7.73
CA LEU A 40 22.53 11.15 -8.56
C LEU A 40 21.33 12.10 -8.71
N ALA A 41 21.24 12.76 -9.85
CA ALA A 41 20.13 13.66 -10.18
C ALA A 41 18.87 12.84 -10.55
N PHE A 42 18.14 12.35 -9.53
CA PHE A 42 16.90 11.62 -9.73
C PHE A 42 15.79 12.50 -10.30
N ARG A 43 15.16 12.03 -11.37
CA ARG A 43 13.93 12.61 -11.94
C ARG A 43 12.83 11.56 -11.99
N GLU A 44 11.61 11.93 -11.61
CA GLU A 44 10.44 11.09 -11.84
C GLU A 44 10.15 11.05 -13.35
N VAL A 45 10.01 9.84 -13.90
CA VAL A 45 9.76 9.62 -15.33
C VAL A 45 8.38 9.04 -15.60
N LEU A 46 7.80 8.36 -14.61
CA LEU A 46 6.49 7.74 -14.71
C LEU A 46 5.90 7.58 -13.32
N ALA A 47 4.60 7.81 -13.20
CA ALA A 47 3.81 7.39 -12.05
C ALA A 47 2.61 6.59 -12.56
N ARG A 48 2.48 5.34 -12.11
CA ARG A 48 1.39 4.43 -12.49
C ARG A 48 0.59 4.05 -11.25
N GLY A 49 -0.63 4.58 -11.16
CA GLY A 49 -1.59 4.22 -10.12
C GLY A 49 -2.71 3.30 -10.62
N GLY A 50 -3.70 3.09 -9.77
CA GLY A 50 -4.95 2.40 -10.12
C GLY A 50 -4.92 0.89 -9.93
N TRP A 51 -3.84 0.35 -9.37
CA TRP A 51 -3.81 -1.02 -8.89
C TRP A 51 -4.18 -1.09 -7.41
N TYR A 52 -4.63 -2.26 -6.96
CA TYR A 52 -4.91 -2.53 -5.56
C TYR A 52 -4.42 -3.92 -5.17
N ARG A 53 -4.15 -4.12 -3.88
CA ARG A 53 -3.92 -5.42 -3.24
C ARG A 53 -4.89 -5.59 -2.08
N LEU A 54 -5.15 -6.83 -1.66
CA LEU A 54 -5.86 -7.05 -0.40
C LEU A 54 -5.05 -6.45 0.75
N GLY A 55 -5.74 -5.81 1.68
CA GLY A 55 -5.17 -5.37 2.94
C GLY A 55 -5.51 -6.38 4.02
N GLY A 56 -5.85 -5.88 5.20
CA GLY A 56 -6.24 -6.64 6.37
C GLY A 56 -7.70 -6.48 6.77
N VAL A 57 -7.93 -6.52 8.08
CA VAL A 57 -9.25 -6.44 8.70
C VAL A 57 -9.25 -5.37 9.77
N VAL A 58 -10.34 -4.60 9.81
CA VAL A 58 -10.62 -3.63 10.86
C VAL A 58 -12.01 -3.87 11.43
N ASP A 59 -12.24 -3.46 12.68
CA ASP A 59 -13.58 -3.49 13.28
C ASP A 59 -14.43 -2.26 12.92
N GLY A 60 -15.67 -2.20 13.44
CA GLY A 60 -16.60 -1.09 13.22
C GLY A 60 -16.11 0.28 13.72
N SER A 61 -15.17 0.28 14.68
CA SER A 61 -14.51 1.50 15.18
C SER A 61 -13.28 1.90 14.35
N GLY A 62 -12.87 1.07 13.38
CA GLY A 62 -11.66 1.22 12.61
C GLY A 62 -10.40 0.74 13.33
N HIS A 63 -10.54 -0.02 14.42
CA HIS A 63 -9.41 -0.65 15.08
C HIS A 63 -8.86 -1.78 14.20
N HIS A 64 -7.53 -1.87 14.12
CA HIS A 64 -6.84 -2.92 13.38
C HIS A 64 -7.02 -4.28 14.04
N ILE A 65 -7.36 -5.30 13.24
CA ILE A 65 -7.53 -6.68 13.68
C ILE A 65 -6.46 -7.58 13.07
N ALA A 66 -6.20 -7.42 11.77
CA ALA A 66 -5.21 -8.20 11.04
C ALA A 66 -4.63 -7.38 9.88
N ASP A 67 -3.40 -7.69 9.47
CA ASP A 67 -2.71 -7.05 8.33
C ASP A 67 -3.00 -7.74 6.99
N ASP A 68 -3.41 -9.01 7.03
CA ASP A 68 -3.63 -9.86 5.86
C ASP A 68 -5.01 -10.51 5.96
N LEU A 69 -5.91 -10.09 5.07
CA LEU A 69 -7.28 -10.56 5.01
C LEU A 69 -7.38 -12.04 4.66
N GLU A 70 -6.54 -12.52 3.74
CA GLU A 70 -6.58 -13.90 3.25
C GLU A 70 -6.11 -14.85 4.35
N HIS A 71 -4.95 -14.57 4.94
CA HIS A 71 -4.42 -15.37 6.03
C HIS A 71 -5.33 -15.35 7.27
N TRP A 72 -5.92 -14.19 7.59
CA TRP A 72 -6.89 -14.08 8.68
C TRP A 72 -8.15 -14.93 8.40
N ALA A 73 -8.71 -14.85 7.20
CA ALA A 73 -9.90 -15.61 6.83
C ALA A 73 -9.64 -17.12 6.87
N GLU A 74 -8.50 -17.57 6.34
CA GLU A 74 -8.07 -18.97 6.39
C GLU A 74 -7.92 -19.45 7.84
N THR A 75 -7.29 -18.65 8.70
CA THR A 75 -7.07 -18.99 10.11
C THR A 75 -8.39 -19.11 10.87
N GLU A 76 -9.31 -18.16 10.68
CA GLU A 76 -10.60 -18.17 11.36
C GLU A 76 -11.52 -19.28 10.86
N LEU A 77 -11.43 -19.63 9.57
CA LEU A 77 -12.19 -20.72 8.97
C LEU A 77 -11.66 -22.09 9.44
N ALA A 78 -10.33 -22.28 9.44
CA ALA A 78 -9.70 -23.49 9.93
C ALA A 78 -9.98 -23.74 11.42
N ALA A 79 -10.07 -22.67 12.24
CA ALA A 79 -10.46 -22.77 13.64
C ALA A 79 -11.89 -23.29 13.87
N ARG A 80 -12.70 -23.37 12.80
CA ARG A 80 -14.09 -23.83 12.79
C ARG A 80 -14.28 -25.05 11.89
N ASP A 81 -13.24 -25.85 11.69
CA ASP A 81 -13.27 -27.05 10.84
C ASP A 81 -13.83 -26.77 9.41
N ASP A 82 -13.45 -25.62 8.86
CA ASP A 82 -13.92 -25.11 7.56
C ASP A 82 -15.44 -24.84 7.47
N ASP A 83 -16.12 -24.66 8.61
CA ASP A 83 -17.53 -24.29 8.68
C ASP A 83 -17.74 -22.78 8.50
N MET A 84 -18.09 -22.40 7.26
CA MET A 84 -18.44 -21.02 6.90
C MET A 84 -19.68 -20.48 7.64
N ALA A 85 -20.64 -21.33 8.00
CA ALA A 85 -21.84 -20.87 8.71
C ALA A 85 -21.49 -20.53 10.17
N ALA A 86 -20.73 -21.40 10.83
CA ALA A 86 -20.20 -21.13 12.17
C ALA A 86 -19.34 -19.86 12.20
N LEU A 87 -18.53 -19.61 11.16
CA LEU A 87 -17.74 -18.39 11.03
C LEU A 87 -18.64 -17.15 10.94
N CYS A 88 -19.66 -17.19 10.08
CA CYS A 88 -20.62 -16.09 9.96
C CYS A 88 -21.37 -15.82 11.27
N ASP A 89 -21.81 -16.87 11.97
CA ASP A 89 -22.55 -16.73 13.24
C ASP A 89 -21.68 -16.10 14.34
N ASP A 90 -20.41 -16.52 14.46
CA ASP A 90 -19.49 -15.99 15.47
C ASP A 90 -19.11 -14.52 15.26
N PHE A 91 -19.04 -14.10 13.99
CA PHE A 91 -18.69 -12.73 13.62
C PHE A 91 -19.90 -11.85 13.28
N ALA A 92 -21.12 -12.40 13.39
CA ALA A 92 -22.36 -11.65 13.19
C ALA A 92 -22.39 -10.43 14.13
N GLY A 93 -22.69 -9.25 13.58
CA GLY A 93 -22.79 -8.01 14.35
C GLY A 93 -21.46 -7.41 14.85
N ARG A 94 -20.30 -8.01 14.53
CA ARG A 94 -18.98 -7.45 14.92
C ARG A 94 -18.50 -6.30 14.03
N GLU A 95 -19.30 -5.93 13.02
CA GLU A 95 -19.04 -4.82 12.09
C GLU A 95 -17.64 -4.86 11.44
N LEU A 96 -17.08 -6.05 11.27
CA LEU A 96 -15.77 -6.23 10.65
C LEU A 96 -15.81 -5.80 9.19
N ARG A 97 -14.74 -5.13 8.75
CA ARG A 97 -14.57 -4.66 7.37
C ARG A 97 -13.23 -5.14 6.83
N ALA A 98 -13.26 -5.60 5.59
CA ALA A 98 -12.05 -5.81 4.82
C ALA A 98 -11.39 -4.45 4.52
N THR A 99 -10.08 -4.40 4.45
CA THR A 99 -9.34 -3.26 3.88
C THR A 99 -8.69 -3.66 2.56
N ARG A 100 -8.29 -2.65 1.78
CA ARG A 100 -7.44 -2.82 0.60
C ARG A 100 -6.34 -1.78 0.59
N LEU A 101 -5.22 -2.14 -0.03
CA LEU A 101 -4.12 -1.23 -0.32
C LEU A 101 -4.29 -0.68 -1.73
N ASN A 102 -4.62 0.60 -1.86
CA ASN A 102 -4.56 1.33 -3.12
C ASN A 102 -3.12 1.72 -3.40
N GLY A 103 -2.62 1.36 -4.57
CA GLY A 103 -1.22 1.53 -4.90
C GLY A 103 -0.95 2.46 -6.07
N ARG A 104 0.22 3.11 -5.99
CA ARG A 104 0.83 3.87 -7.08
C ARG A 104 2.33 3.66 -7.08
N THR A 105 2.87 3.22 -8.22
CA THR A 105 4.30 3.02 -8.41
C THR A 105 4.90 4.24 -9.08
N ARG A 106 5.99 4.77 -8.52
CA ARG A 106 6.76 5.89 -9.05
C ARG A 106 8.10 5.38 -9.53
N TYR A 107 8.44 5.75 -10.76
CA TYR A 107 9.68 5.40 -11.41
C TYR A 107 10.55 6.64 -11.46
N LEU A 108 11.71 6.57 -10.80
CA LEU A 108 12.71 7.62 -10.83
C LEU A 108 13.98 7.10 -11.51
N VAL A 109 14.63 7.93 -12.30
CA VAL A 109 15.90 7.59 -12.94
C VAL A 109 16.96 8.65 -12.67
N ALA A 110 18.20 8.23 -12.52
CA ALA A 110 19.38 9.11 -12.52
C ALA A 110 20.41 8.56 -13.51
N ALA A 111 20.99 9.43 -14.32
CA ALA A 111 22.08 9.05 -15.21
C ALA A 111 23.36 8.78 -14.38
N THR A 112 24.10 7.74 -14.76
CA THR A 112 25.41 7.38 -14.17
C THR A 112 26.55 7.55 -15.16
N GLY A 113 26.25 7.97 -16.39
CA GLY A 113 27.18 8.12 -17.51
C GLY A 113 26.50 8.70 -18.76
N ASN A 114 27.17 8.60 -19.90
CA ASN A 114 26.74 9.22 -21.16
C ASN A 114 26.02 8.25 -22.11
N GLY A 115 26.09 6.94 -21.84
CA GLY A 115 25.41 5.90 -22.60
C GLY A 115 23.93 5.78 -22.26
N ALA A 116 23.14 5.27 -23.21
CA ALA A 116 21.70 5.05 -23.00
C ALA A 116 21.38 4.04 -21.90
N THR A 117 22.34 3.17 -21.55
CA THR A 117 22.25 2.18 -20.46
C THR A 117 22.90 2.66 -19.18
N ASP A 118 23.52 3.84 -19.17
CA ASP A 118 24.23 4.37 -18.01
C ASP A 118 23.24 5.11 -17.11
N PHE A 119 22.35 4.36 -16.47
CA PHE A 119 21.41 4.90 -15.51
C PHE A 119 21.14 3.92 -14.37
N VAL A 120 20.66 4.47 -13.27
CA VAL A 120 20.01 3.74 -12.19
C VAL A 120 18.53 4.11 -12.16
N GLN A 121 17.68 3.10 -11.99
CA GLN A 121 16.24 3.27 -11.81
C GLN A 121 15.84 2.84 -10.39
N ILE A 122 14.96 3.63 -9.79
CA ILE A 122 14.31 3.32 -8.51
C ILE A 122 12.81 3.21 -8.76
N GLU A 123 12.21 2.18 -8.18
CA GLU A 123 10.76 2.00 -8.12
C GLU A 123 10.31 2.16 -6.67
N ILE A 124 9.39 3.10 -6.44
CA ILE A 124 8.85 3.37 -5.10
C ILE A 124 7.34 3.20 -5.16
N GLU A 125 6.81 2.34 -4.29
CA GLU A 125 5.38 2.15 -4.14
C GLU A 125 4.83 3.10 -3.06
N GLU A 126 3.82 3.88 -3.43
CA GLU A 126 2.98 4.65 -2.52
C GLU A 126 1.73 3.83 -2.22
N LEU A 127 1.52 3.47 -0.95
CA LEU A 127 0.38 2.67 -0.51
C LEU A 127 -0.54 3.47 0.41
N GLN A 128 -1.83 3.39 0.11
CA GLN A 128 -2.89 3.90 0.97
C GLN A 128 -3.85 2.76 1.33
N GLU A 129 -3.99 2.50 2.61
CA GLU A 129 -4.97 1.52 3.08
C GLU A 129 -6.34 2.17 3.26
N VAL A 130 -7.39 1.50 2.77
CA VAL A 130 -8.77 1.97 2.86
C VAL A 130 -9.72 0.84 3.28
N ALA A 131 -10.62 1.13 4.22
CA ALA A 131 -11.70 0.22 4.59
C ALA A 131 -12.73 0.09 3.44
N CYS A 132 -13.12 -1.15 3.16
CA CYS A 132 -13.99 -1.55 2.06
C CYS A 132 -15.36 -1.99 2.58
N HIS A 133 -15.90 -3.08 2.06
CA HIS A 133 -17.21 -3.62 2.46
C HIS A 133 -17.12 -4.32 3.83
N PRO A 134 -18.24 -4.43 4.54
CA PRO A 134 -18.37 -5.36 5.66
C PRO A 134 -18.07 -6.80 5.21
N LEU A 135 -17.58 -7.63 6.13
CA LEU A 135 -17.27 -9.03 5.87
C LEU A 135 -18.47 -9.98 6.05
N PHE A 136 -19.32 -9.71 7.03
CA PHE A 136 -20.42 -10.62 7.44
C PHE A 136 -21.79 -9.93 7.45
N ASP A 137 -21.96 -8.90 6.61
CA ASP A 137 -23.26 -8.28 6.40
C ASP A 137 -23.92 -8.93 5.18
N ALA A 138 -24.94 -9.76 5.42
CA ALA A 138 -25.65 -10.51 4.39
C ALA A 138 -26.42 -9.61 3.41
N ASP A 139 -26.72 -8.36 3.81
CA ASP A 139 -27.40 -7.38 2.98
C ASP A 139 -26.43 -6.47 2.21
N ALA A 140 -25.11 -6.61 2.43
CA ALA A 140 -24.12 -5.83 1.72
C ALA A 140 -23.97 -6.33 0.27
N PRO A 141 -24.10 -5.44 -0.73
CA PRO A 141 -23.95 -5.85 -2.12
C PRO A 141 -22.49 -6.29 -2.39
N PRO A 142 -22.28 -7.29 -3.29
CA PRO A 142 -20.97 -7.86 -3.52
C PRO A 142 -19.98 -6.80 -4.08
N PRO A 143 -18.67 -6.95 -3.77
CA PRO A 143 -17.64 -6.04 -4.25
C PRO A 143 -17.62 -6.02 -5.78
N GLY A 144 -17.73 -4.83 -6.37
CA GLY A 144 -17.76 -4.62 -7.82
C GLY A 144 -19.13 -4.24 -8.40
N SER A 145 -20.19 -4.30 -7.60
CA SER A 145 -21.46 -3.66 -7.96
C SER A 145 -21.30 -2.13 -7.89
N LYS A 146 -21.17 -1.49 -9.06
CA LYS A 146 -21.15 -0.02 -9.19
C LYS A 146 -22.56 0.52 -8.93
N THR A 147 -22.98 0.57 -7.67
CA THR A 147 -24.16 1.34 -7.27
C THR A 147 -23.72 2.63 -6.61
N TRP A 148 -24.11 3.74 -7.24
CA TRP A 148 -23.88 5.09 -6.76
C TRP A 148 -24.87 5.38 -5.63
N TRP A 149 -24.46 5.19 -4.38
CA TRP A 149 -25.24 5.68 -3.25
C TRP A 149 -24.85 7.14 -2.98
N ILE A 150 -25.59 8.11 -3.52
CA ILE A 150 -25.57 9.47 -2.98
C ILE A 150 -26.50 9.45 -1.76
N ARG A 151 -25.92 9.34 -0.57
CA ARG A 151 -26.62 9.65 0.68
C ARG A 151 -25.99 10.92 1.26
N ALA A 152 -26.68 12.04 1.10
CA ALA A 152 -26.38 13.25 1.83
C ALA A 152 -26.89 13.10 3.27
N THR A 153 -25.98 13.11 4.26
CA THR A 153 -26.21 13.70 5.59
C THR A 153 -24.90 13.76 6.39
N ALA A 154 -24.60 14.96 6.90
CA ALA A 154 -23.74 15.35 8.03
C ALA A 154 -22.35 14.68 8.20
N THR A 155 -21.33 15.51 8.06
CA THR A 155 -19.90 15.24 8.30
C THR A 155 -19.65 14.68 9.71
N ALA A 156 -19.23 13.41 9.76
CA ALA A 156 -18.42 12.83 10.83
C ALA A 156 -16.97 12.66 10.30
N PRO A 157 -15.94 12.69 11.17
CA PRO A 157 -14.54 12.72 10.71
C PRO A 157 -14.19 11.48 9.88
N ALA A 158 -13.34 11.70 8.87
CA ALA A 158 -12.89 10.66 7.96
C ALA A 158 -12.26 9.47 8.73
N PRO A 159 -12.51 8.22 8.30
CA PRO A 159 -11.87 7.06 8.92
C PRO A 159 -10.35 7.15 8.77
N ALA A 160 -9.64 6.66 9.79
CA ALA A 160 -8.18 6.70 9.88
C ALA A 160 -7.54 6.14 8.60
N THR A 161 -6.87 7.00 7.85
CA THR A 161 -6.13 6.63 6.66
C THR A 161 -4.68 6.43 7.08
N SER A 162 -4.18 5.21 6.96
CA SER A 162 -2.75 4.94 7.08
C SER A 162 -2.13 5.02 5.68
N SER A 163 -0.95 5.64 5.58
CA SER A 163 -0.23 5.71 4.29
C SER A 163 1.25 5.52 4.53
N ARG A 164 1.86 4.60 3.80
CA ARG A 164 3.28 4.25 3.88
C ARG A 164 3.87 4.12 2.48
N TRP A 165 5.16 4.39 2.37
CA TRP A 165 5.92 4.00 1.19
C TRP A 165 6.41 2.55 1.37
N ALA A 166 6.17 1.70 0.37
CA ALA A 166 6.68 0.33 0.35
C ALA A 166 8.12 0.27 -0.20
N ARG A 167 8.77 -0.88 0.03
CA ARG A 167 10.21 -1.12 -0.19
C ARG A 167 10.61 -0.91 -1.66
N PRO A 168 11.82 -0.38 -1.93
CA PRO A 168 12.37 -0.36 -3.28
C PRO A 168 12.64 -1.79 -3.76
N PHE A 169 12.08 -2.15 -4.92
CA PHE A 169 12.49 -3.35 -5.66
C PHE A 169 13.57 -2.92 -6.65
N SER A 170 14.75 -3.55 -6.58
CA SER A 170 15.84 -3.32 -7.54
C SER A 170 16.09 -4.60 -8.32
N ARG A 171 15.81 -4.58 -9.62
CA ARG A 171 16.55 -5.37 -10.62
C ARG A 171 16.21 -4.94 -12.05
N CYS A 172 17.16 -4.31 -12.73
CA CYS A 172 17.41 -4.47 -14.15
C CYS A 172 18.91 -4.29 -14.42
N GLY A 173 19.56 -5.28 -15.04
CA GLY A 173 20.94 -5.23 -15.51
C GLY A 173 21.59 -6.61 -15.47
N GLY A 174 21.67 -7.28 -16.62
CA GLY A 174 22.46 -8.49 -16.83
C GLY A 174 23.93 -8.20 -17.07
#